data_AF-A0A6G1HF28-F1
#
_entry.id   AF-A0A6G1HF28-F1
#
_cell.length_a   1.000
_cell.length_b   1.000
_cell.length_c   1.000
_cell.angle_alpha   90.00
_cell.angle_beta   90.00
_cell.angle_gamma   90.00
#
_symmetry.space_group_name_H-M   'P 1'
#
loop_
_entity.id
_entity.type
_entity.pdbx_description
1 polymer ?
#
loop_
_entity_poly.entity_id
_entity_poly.type
_entity_poly.pdbx_seq_one_letter_code
_entity_poly.pdbx_strand_id
1 'polypeptide(L)' 'MFDWAVINRRWVADTQTGVVLGMFNFDYANKFKVGEVAVPFTLWLHEYFKVEAGKLSFIYAPMKNLIVPGGVFDDVWKSG' A
#
# COMPACT_ATOMS: atom_id res chain seq x y z
N MET A 1 -6.26 6.46 -15.16
CA MET A 1 -5.60 5.21 -14.75
C MET A 1 -4.56 5.61 -13.72
N PHE A 2 -4.43 4.93 -12.58
CA PHE A 2 -3.31 5.23 -11.68
C PHE A 2 -2.03 4.85 -12.44
N ASP A 3 -1.07 5.78 -12.54
CA ASP A 3 0.14 5.62 -13.37
C ASP A 3 1.12 4.56 -12.86
N TRP A 4 0.77 3.86 -11.78
CA TRP A 4 1.65 2.95 -11.06
C TRP A 4 1.03 1.58 -10.88
N ALA A 5 1.79 0.55 -11.21
CA ALA A 5 1.38 -0.83 -11.04
C ALA A 5 1.36 -1.19 -9.55
N VAL A 6 0.24 -1.78 -9.10
CA VAL A 6 0.14 -2.40 -7.78
C VAL A 6 0.78 -3.79 -7.85
N ILE A 7 1.92 -3.99 -7.17
CA ILE A 7 2.66 -5.26 -7.14
C ILE A 7 2.27 -6.16 -5.97
N ASN A 8 1.69 -5.57 -4.92
CA ASN A 8 1.09 -6.31 -3.82
C ASN A 8 -0.13 -5.56 -3.31
N ARG A 9 -1.18 -6.29 -2.94
CA ARG A 9 -2.35 -5.71 -2.28
C ARG A 9 -2.99 -6.69 -1.33
N ARG A 10 -3.55 -6.16 -0.24
CA ARG A 10 -4.43 -6.87 0.67
C ARG A 10 -5.54 -5.98 1.16
N TRP A 11 -6.60 -6.62 1.62
CA TRP A 11 -7.74 -5.96 2.22
C TRP A 11 -8.22 -6.80 3.39
N VAL A 12 -8.58 -6.14 4.48
CA VAL A 12 -9.25 -6.77 5.62
C VAL A 12 -10.47 -5.92 5.91
N ALA A 13 -11.62 -6.57 6.02
CA ALA A 13 -12.87 -5.93 6.38
C ALA A 13 -13.36 -6.49 7.72
N ASP A 14 -13.56 -5.62 8.69
CA ASP A 14 -14.31 -5.92 9.90
C ASP A 14 -15.77 -5.51 9.67
N THR A 15 -16.62 -6.50 9.41
CA THR A 15 -18.04 -6.28 9.12
C THR A 15 -18.85 -5.91 10.37
N GLN A 16 -18.34 -6.16 11.58
CA GLN A 16 -19.03 -5.79 12.81
C GLN A 16 -18.90 -4.29 13.06
N THR A 17 -17.69 -3.76 12.86
CA THR A 17 -17.43 -2.33 13.03
C THR A 17 -17.60 -1.52 11.76
N GLY A 18 -17.65 -2.15 10.58
CA GLY A 18 -17.71 -1.45 9.29
C GLY A 18 -16.40 -0.79 8.90
N VAL A 19 -15.27 -1.23 9.48
CA VAL A 19 -13.93 -0.73 9.13
C VAL A 19 -13.32 -1.63 8.05
N VAL A 20 -12.72 -1.01 7.03
CA VAL A 20 -11.94 -1.71 6.00
C VAL A 20 -10.54 -1.13 5.98
N LEU A 21 -9.54 -2.00 5.97
CA LEU A 21 -8.14 -1.66 5.74
C LEU A 21 -7.70 -2.22 4.40
N GLY A 22 -7.40 -1.34 3.45
CA GLY A 22 -6.67 -1.63 2.21
C GLY A 22 -5.18 -1.38 2.40
N MET A 23 -4.36 -2.24 1.82
CA MET A 23 -2.90 -2.14 1.82
C MET A 23 -2.40 -2.36 0.41
N PHE A 24 -1.58 -1.45 -0.11
CA PHE A 24 -1.10 -1.50 -1.48
C PHE A 24 0.39 -1.19 -1.53
N ASN A 25 1.12 -2.03 -2.25
CA ASN A 25 2.48 -1.74 -2.66
C ASN A 25 2.49 -1.39 -4.14
N PHE A 26 2.90 -0.17 -4.45
CA PHE A 26 3.08 0.27 -5.82
C PHE A 26 4.55 0.12 -6.21
N ASP A 27 4.78 -0.44 -7.41
CA ASP A 27 6.10 -0.44 -8.00
C ASP A 27 6.47 0.97 -8.41
N TYR A 28 7.47 1.49 -7.72
CA TYR A 28 8.01 2.81 -7.97
C TYR A 28 9.41 2.73 -8.60
N ALA A 29 10.03 1.55 -8.71
CA ALA A 29 11.47 1.27 -8.84
C ALA A 29 12.25 2.02 -9.94
N ASN A 30 11.56 2.64 -10.90
CA ASN A 30 12.15 3.39 -12.00
C ASN A 30 12.11 4.92 -11.87
N LYS A 31 11.59 5.47 -10.76
CA LYS A 31 11.32 6.92 -10.63
C LYS A 31 12.18 7.69 -9.60
N PHE A 32 12.89 7.01 -8.69
CA PHE A 32 13.87 7.62 -7.78
C PHE A 32 15.27 7.12 -8.14
N LYS A 33 16.12 8.05 -8.55
CA LYS A 33 17.55 7.82 -8.70
C LYS A 33 18.25 8.68 -7.66
N VAL A 34 19.19 8.10 -6.92
CA VAL A 34 20.14 8.86 -6.11
C VAL A 34 21.44 8.86 -6.90
N GLY A 35 21.67 9.93 -7.68
CA GLY A 35 22.72 9.94 -8.70
C GLY A 35 22.35 9.04 -9.90
N GLU A 36 23.27 8.15 -10.30
CA GLU A 36 23.04 7.19 -11.40
C GLU A 36 22.51 5.83 -10.94
N VAL A 37 22.44 5.60 -9.63
CA VAL A 37 22.03 4.32 -9.05
C VAL A 37 20.51 4.29 -8.88
N ALA A 38 19.86 3.34 -9.54
CA ALA A 38 18.48 2.99 -9.27
C ALA A 38 18.41 2.35 -7.88
N VAL A 39 17.71 3.00 -6.94
CA VAL A 39 17.44 2.42 -5.63
C VAL A 39 16.08 1.72 -5.74
N PRO A 40 15.98 0.40 -5.50
CA PRO A 40 14.68 -0.28 -5.49
C PRO A 40 13.81 0.33 -4.38
N PHE A 41 12.75 1.00 -4.79
CA PHE A 41 11.83 1.68 -3.90
C PHE A 41 10.39 1.39 -4.31
N THR A 42 9.53 1.30 -3.32
CA THR A 42 8.10 1.09 -3.51
C THR A 42 7.32 2.10 -2.69
N LEU A 43 6.11 2.44 -3.12
CA LEU A 43 5.19 3.23 -2.32
C LEU A 43 4.25 2.27 -1.59
N TRP A 44 4.26 2.33 -0.27
CA TRP A 44 3.35 1.56 0.57
C TRP A 44 2.22 2.45 1.07
N LEU A 45 0.99 2.14 0.68
CA LEU A 45 -0.23 2.83 1.06
C LEU A 45 -1.01 1.94 2.03
N HIS A 46 -1.34 2.45 3.20
CA HIS A 46 -2.43 1.92 4.01
C HIS A 46 -3.63 2.84 3.82
N GLU A 47 -4.80 2.28 3.61
CA GLU A 47 -6.03 3.04 3.41
C GLU A 47 -7.12 2.48 4.30
N TYR A 48 -7.60 3.29 5.22
CA TYR A 48 -8.68 2.97 6.13
C TYR A 48 -9.97 3.58 5.60
N PHE A 49 -11.02 2.78 5.55
CA PHE A 49 -12.37 3.22 5.21
C PHE A 49 -13.31 2.89 6.36
N LYS A 50 -14.28 3.77 6.59
CA LYS A 50 -15.43 3.48 7.46
C LYS A 50 -16.68 3.46 6.62
N VAL A 51 -17.46 2.39 6.73
CA VAL A 51 -18.79 2.28 6.14
C VAL A 51 -19.83 2.30 7.26
N GLU A 52 -20.76 3.24 7.17
CA GLU A 52 -21.87 3.41 8.11
C GLU A 52 -23.18 3.54 7.33
N ALA A 53 -24.19 2.76 7.71
CA ALA A 53 -25.48 2.71 7.00
C ALA A 53 -25.34 2.52 5.48
N GLY A 54 -24.40 1.67 5.05
CA GLY A 54 -24.14 1.37 3.64
C GLY A 54 -23.45 2.51 2.86
N LYS A 55 -22.97 3.55 3.55
CA LYS A 55 -22.26 4.68 2.93
C LYS A 55 -20.85 4.79 3.49
N LEU A 56 -19.92 5.20 2.63
CA LEU A 56 -18.56 5.57 3.05
C LEU A 56 -18.64 6.86 3.88
N SER A 57 -18.28 6.80 5.16
CA SER A 57 -18.33 7.94 6.08
C SER A 57 -16.96 8.54 6.41
N PHE A 58 -15.88 7.76 6.25
CA PHE A 58 -14.52 8.22 6.51
C PHE A 58 -13.51 7.51 5.62
N ILE A 59 -12.45 8.24 5.24
CA ILE A 59 -11.26 7.72 4.57
C ILE A 59 -10.03 8.31 5.27
N TYR A 60 -9.05 7.47 5.55
CA TYR A 60 -7.72 7.89 5.99
C TYR A 60 -6.64 7.08 5.31
N ALA A 61 -5.72 7.78 4.63
CA ALA A 61 -4.74 7.17 3.75
C ALA A 61 -3.31 7.63 4.09
N PRO A 62 -2.58 6.93 4.97
CA PRO A 62 -1.15 7.18 5.15
C PRO A 62 -0.30 6.41 4.12
N MET A 63 0.65 7.14 3.54
CA MET A 63 1.61 6.62 2.56
C MET A 63 3.04 6.69 3.10
N LYS A 64 3.86 5.69 2.75
CA LYS A 64 5.29 5.67 3.08
C LYS A 64 6.10 5.11 1.91
N ASN A 65 7.16 5.82 1.55
CA ASN A 65 8.18 5.28 0.65
C ASN A 65 8.99 4.22 1.40
N LEU A 66 9.11 3.04 0.82
CA LEU A 66 9.94 1.96 1.35
C LEU A 66 11.15 1.78 0.45
N ILE A 67 12.33 1.77 1.06
CA ILE A 67 13.53 1.24 0.43
C ILE A 67 13.44 -0.28 0.57
N VAL A 68 13.63 -1.01 -0.52
CA VAL A 68 13.51 -2.46 -0.55
C VAL A 68 14.89 -3.07 -0.83
N PRO A 69 15.70 -3.37 0.22
CA PRO A 69 17.01 -3.99 0.04
C PRO A 69 16.88 -5.31 -0.75
N GLY A 70 17.62 -5.45 -1.85
CA GLY A 70 17.52 -6.61 -2.73
C GLY A 70 16.29 -6.65 -3.64
N GLY A 71 15.46 -5.60 -3.66
CA GLY A 71 14.35 -5.44 -4.61
C GLY A 71 13.10 -6.28 -4.33
N VAL A 72 13.11 -7.11 -3.29
CA VAL A 72 11.96 -7.95 -2.93
C VAL A 72 11.22 -7.37 -1.73
N PHE A 73 9.98 -6.93 -1.97
CA PHE A 73 9.11 -6.45 -0.88
C PHE A 73 8.76 -7.61 0.06
N ASP A 74 9.05 -7.43 1.35
CA ASP A 74 8.68 -8.36 2.41
C ASP A 74 7.47 -7.86 3.18
N ASP A 75 6.33 -8.48 2.93
CA ASP A 75 5.09 -8.18 3.63
C ASP A 75 5.08 -8.85 5.01
N VAL A 76 5.24 -8.10 6.10
CA VAL A 76 5.32 -8.66 7.46
C VAL A 76 4.06 -9.42 7.93
N TRP A 77 2.98 -9.39 7.16
CA TRP A 77 1.76 -10.16 7.40
C TRP A 77 1.78 -11.54 6.72
N LYS A 78 2.95 -12.06 6.28
CA LYS A 78 3.02 -13.44 5.77
C LYS A 78 2.53 -14.41 6.86
N SER A 79 1.36 -15.00 6.65
CA SER A 79 1.06 -16.31 7.21
C SER A 79 2.10 -17.28 6.66
N GLY A 80 2.75 -18.03 7.55
CA GLY A 80 3.67 -19.12 7.16
C GLY A 80 3.01 -20.15 6.26
#